data_AF-A0A4Z0F6A0-F1
#
_entry.id   AF-A0A4Z0F6A0-F1
#
_cell.length_a   1.000
_cell.length_b   1.000
_cell.length_c   1.000
_cell.angle_alpha   90.00
_cell.angle_beta   90.00
_cell.angle_gamma   90.00
#
_symmetry.space_group_name_H-M   'P 1'
#
loop_
_entity.id
_entity.type
_entity.pdbx_description
1 polymer ?
#
loop_
_entity_poly.entity_id
_entity_poly.type
_entity_poly.pdbx_seq_one_letter_code
_entity_poly.pdbx_strand_id
1 'polypeptide(L)'
;MPIVRISPESYAPPPPYSWASKPDAPGNSGMRIAIPEFGHSVWVSNGIYWRPQDGECVLRRKNLQSESGPYPTLTEVPNAFDGLIIPDDLLQSPGAPSFEVRAQGRRNGTLSAAQQYQLSIGTAASNAVFALSSAADSGAGSAVVRAYGYTTQITSSGNYQTSGINGFQDGGVMPGGTILFANLSGQQIRLYARNGSTDSSETWAMHFCEISVHF
;
A
#
# COMPACT_ATOMS: atom_id res chain seq x y z
N MET A 1 18.63 -15.93 -47.30
CA MET A 1 18.14 -16.32 -45.96
C MET A 1 16.66 -15.95 -45.89
N PRO A 2 15.75 -16.88 -45.61
CA PRO A 2 14.33 -16.56 -45.49
C PRO A 2 14.10 -15.74 -44.21
N ILE A 3 13.42 -14.60 -44.34
CA ILE A 3 12.94 -13.82 -43.20
C ILE A 3 11.83 -14.63 -42.55
N VAL A 4 12.09 -15.21 -41.37
CA VAL A 4 11.05 -15.78 -40.52
C VAL A 4 10.15 -14.62 -40.09
N ARG A 5 8.95 -14.52 -40.69
CA ARG A 5 7.89 -13.68 -40.15
C ARG A 5 7.43 -14.33 -38.86
N ILE A 6 7.75 -13.71 -37.73
CA ILE A 6 7.15 -14.08 -36.45
C ILE A 6 5.64 -13.79 -36.60
N SER A 7 4.81 -14.83 -36.62
CA SER A 7 3.36 -14.67 -36.64
C SER A 7 2.93 -13.85 -35.41
N PRO A 8 2.06 -12.83 -35.56
CA PRO A 8 1.58 -12.00 -34.44
C PRO A 8 0.77 -12.77 -33.39
N GLU A 9 0.50 -14.07 -33.61
CA GLU A 9 -0.21 -14.96 -32.70
C GLU A 9 0.53 -15.23 -31.38
N SER A 10 1.83 -14.95 -31.28
CA SER A 10 2.60 -15.12 -30.03
C SER A 10 2.41 -14.00 -29.02
N TYR A 11 1.54 -13.01 -29.28
CA TYR A 11 1.29 -11.89 -28.36
C TYR A 11 -0.21 -11.58 -28.21
N ALA A 12 -1.04 -12.62 -28.05
CA ALA A 12 -2.40 -12.39 -27.57
C ALA A 12 -2.32 -11.75 -26.16
N PRO A 13 -3.06 -10.65 -25.89
CA PRO A 13 -3.11 -10.09 -24.55
C PRO A 13 -3.66 -11.13 -23.57
N PRO A 14 -3.16 -11.18 -22.32
CA PRO A 14 -3.68 -12.10 -21.32
C PRO A 14 -5.19 -11.91 -21.12
N PRO A 15 -5.96 -12.99 -20.92
CA PRO A 15 -7.40 -12.89 -20.66
C PRO A 15 -7.67 -12.07 -19.38
N PRO A 16 -8.68 -11.19 -19.40
CA PRO A 16 -9.04 -10.38 -18.23
C PRO A 16 -9.85 -11.18 -17.22
N TYR A 17 -9.51 -11.03 -15.94
CA TYR A 17 -10.24 -11.57 -14.79
C TYR A 17 -10.35 -10.51 -13.69
N SER A 18 -11.36 -10.63 -12.81
CA SER A 18 -11.26 -10.01 -11.49
C SER A 18 -10.42 -10.90 -10.58
N TRP A 19 -9.82 -10.36 -9.52
CA TRP A 19 -9.05 -11.18 -8.60
C TRP A 19 -9.90 -12.26 -7.95
N ALA A 20 -11.17 -11.99 -7.69
CA ALA A 20 -12.12 -12.95 -7.15
C ALA A 20 -12.54 -14.06 -8.13
N SER A 21 -12.45 -13.82 -9.44
CA SER A 21 -12.89 -14.79 -10.48
C SER A 21 -11.75 -15.43 -11.26
N LYS A 22 -10.49 -15.06 -10.97
CA LYS A 22 -9.32 -15.67 -11.60
C LYS A 22 -9.28 -17.19 -11.32
N PRO A 23 -8.75 -17.99 -12.24
CA PRO A 23 -8.53 -19.41 -11.98
C PRO A 23 -7.52 -19.62 -10.85
N ASP A 24 -7.57 -20.80 -10.23
CA ASP A 24 -6.59 -21.21 -9.22
C ASP A 24 -5.18 -21.19 -9.80
N ALA A 25 -4.21 -20.65 -9.06
CA ALA A 25 -2.81 -20.71 -9.48
C ALA A 25 -2.25 -22.14 -9.51
N PRO A 26 -2.56 -23.02 -8.52
CA PRO A 26 -2.15 -24.42 -8.55
C PRO A 26 -2.48 -25.14 -9.85
N GLY A 27 -1.48 -25.76 -10.47
CA GLY A 27 -1.64 -26.51 -11.73
C GLY A 27 -1.62 -25.67 -13.01
N ASN A 28 -1.62 -24.34 -12.92
CA ASN A 28 -1.64 -23.42 -14.07
C ASN A 28 -0.29 -22.71 -14.30
N SER A 29 0.83 -23.39 -14.07
CA SER A 29 2.17 -22.78 -14.20
C SER A 29 2.40 -22.15 -15.57
N GLY A 30 2.86 -20.89 -15.59
CA GLY A 30 3.10 -20.10 -16.80
C GLY A 30 1.85 -19.45 -17.39
N MET A 31 0.66 -19.74 -16.86
CA MET A 31 -0.57 -19.04 -17.25
C MET A 31 -0.45 -17.56 -16.90
N ARG A 32 -0.89 -16.70 -17.82
CA ARG A 32 -0.92 -15.25 -17.66
C ARG A 32 -2.37 -14.77 -17.61
N ILE A 33 -2.67 -13.85 -16.73
CA ILE A 33 -3.97 -13.19 -16.61
C ILE A 33 -3.79 -11.67 -16.49
N ALA A 34 -4.78 -10.91 -16.94
CA ALA A 34 -4.85 -9.48 -16.69
C ALA A 34 -5.86 -9.21 -15.56
N ILE A 35 -5.50 -8.35 -14.60
CA ILE A 35 -6.34 -7.93 -13.48
C ILE A 35 -6.59 -6.42 -13.59
N PRO A 36 -7.69 -5.98 -14.24
CA PRO A 36 -7.99 -4.57 -14.47
C PRO A 36 -8.18 -3.76 -13.18
N GLU A 37 -8.71 -4.38 -12.13
CA GLU A 37 -9.01 -3.71 -10.85
C GLU A 37 -7.77 -3.27 -10.07
N PHE A 38 -6.60 -3.83 -10.38
CA PHE A 38 -5.29 -3.41 -9.87
C PHE A 38 -4.53 -2.63 -10.95
N GLY A 39 -5.17 -1.60 -11.51
CA GLY A 39 -4.54 -0.69 -12.48
C GLY A 39 -4.13 -1.34 -13.80
N HIS A 40 -4.85 -2.36 -14.26
CA HIS A 40 -4.51 -3.16 -15.47
C HIS A 40 -3.15 -3.86 -15.37
N SER A 41 -2.97 -4.69 -14.34
CA SER A 41 -1.75 -5.47 -14.12
C SER A 41 -1.80 -6.85 -14.79
N VAL A 42 -0.62 -7.38 -15.12
CA VAL A 42 -0.47 -8.76 -15.63
C VAL A 42 0.16 -9.62 -14.55
N TRP A 43 -0.46 -10.78 -14.32
CA TRP A 43 -0.04 -11.75 -13.33
C TRP A 43 0.29 -13.07 -13.99
N VAL A 44 1.27 -13.78 -13.46
CA VAL A 44 1.70 -15.09 -13.92
C VAL A 44 1.61 -16.09 -12.77
N SER A 45 1.05 -17.27 -13.04
CA SER A 45 1.10 -18.36 -12.07
C SER A 45 2.46 -19.05 -12.13
N ASN A 46 3.06 -19.33 -10.98
CA ASN A 46 4.24 -20.19 -10.87
C ASN A 46 3.88 -21.66 -10.58
N GLY A 47 2.60 -22.02 -10.69
CA GLY A 47 2.09 -23.35 -10.36
C GLY A 47 1.68 -23.55 -8.91
N ILE A 48 1.81 -22.52 -8.05
CA ILE A 48 1.37 -22.53 -6.65
C ILE A 48 0.58 -21.26 -6.32
N TYR A 49 1.05 -20.09 -6.74
CA TYR A 49 0.43 -18.78 -6.50
C TYR A 49 0.58 -17.84 -7.70
N TRP A 50 -0.21 -16.77 -7.69
CA TRP A 50 -0.12 -15.68 -8.66
C TRP A 50 0.93 -14.68 -8.21
N ARG A 51 1.83 -14.28 -9.12
CA ARG A 51 2.78 -13.18 -8.90
C ARG A 51 2.68 -12.14 -10.02
N PRO A 52 2.99 -10.86 -9.77
CA PRO A 52 3.12 -9.88 -10.83
C PRO A 52 4.15 -10.34 -11.86
N GLN A 53 3.88 -10.15 -13.15
CA GLN A 53 4.77 -10.63 -14.20
C GLN A 53 6.18 -10.00 -14.10
N ASP A 54 6.24 -8.72 -13.72
CA ASP A 54 7.48 -7.94 -13.69
C ASP A 54 8.00 -7.77 -12.24
N GLY A 55 7.55 -8.61 -11.31
CA GLY A 55 7.96 -8.59 -9.89
C GLY A 55 7.27 -7.53 -9.03
N GLU A 56 6.59 -6.56 -9.64
CA GLU A 56 5.82 -5.51 -8.95
C GLU A 56 4.44 -5.32 -9.60
N CYS A 57 3.44 -5.03 -8.76
CA CYS A 57 2.15 -4.54 -9.20
C CYS A 57 1.63 -3.43 -8.26
N VAL A 58 1.23 -2.29 -8.82
CA VAL A 58 0.48 -1.27 -8.07
C VAL A 58 -0.96 -1.75 -7.88
N LEU A 59 -1.34 -2.07 -6.66
CA LEU A 59 -2.71 -2.51 -6.35
C LEU A 59 -3.70 -1.33 -6.39
N ARG A 60 -3.26 -0.18 -5.88
CA ARG A 60 -4.04 1.07 -5.94
C ARG A 60 -3.10 2.27 -5.88
N ARG A 61 -3.37 3.25 -6.73
CA ARG A 61 -2.80 4.59 -6.65
C ARG A 61 -3.90 5.61 -6.85
N LYS A 62 -3.94 6.64 -6.01
CA LYS A 62 -4.93 7.71 -6.13
C LYS A 62 -4.28 9.08 -6.01
N ASN A 63 -4.66 9.98 -6.92
CA ASN A 63 -4.40 11.40 -6.79
C ASN A 63 -5.42 12.00 -5.82
N LEU A 64 -4.94 12.69 -4.80
CA LEU A 64 -5.73 13.26 -3.71
C LEU A 64 -5.66 14.80 -3.68
N GLN A 65 -5.26 15.45 -4.77
CA GLN A 65 -5.14 16.91 -4.84
C GLN A 65 -6.44 17.68 -4.57
N SER A 66 -7.60 17.02 -4.71
CA SER A 66 -8.90 17.59 -4.31
C SER A 66 -9.21 17.44 -2.81
N GLU A 67 -8.48 16.57 -2.09
CA GLU A 67 -8.68 16.30 -0.68
C GLU A 67 -7.87 17.27 0.16
N SER A 68 -8.57 18.18 0.83
CA SER A 68 -7.96 19.15 1.74
C SER A 68 -8.91 19.50 2.88
N GLY A 69 -8.35 19.87 4.02
CA GLY A 69 -9.13 20.28 5.18
C GLY A 69 -8.39 20.14 6.51
N PRO A 70 -9.02 20.57 7.61
CA PRO A 70 -8.50 20.38 8.95
C PRO A 70 -8.73 18.93 9.42
N TYR A 71 -7.71 18.36 10.07
CA TYR A 71 -7.77 17.04 10.71
C TYR A 71 -7.39 17.18 12.20
N PRO A 72 -8.22 17.83 13.05
CA PRO A 72 -7.87 18.13 14.44
C PRO A 72 -7.75 16.87 15.32
N THR A 73 -8.33 15.75 14.87
CA THR A 73 -8.15 14.42 15.46
C THR A 73 -7.69 13.45 14.37
N LEU A 74 -7.18 12.28 14.75
CA LEU A 74 -6.74 11.27 13.78
C LEU A 74 -7.97 10.66 13.10
N THR A 75 -8.21 11.05 11.85
CA THR A 75 -9.36 10.60 11.07
C THR A 75 -8.92 10.13 9.69
N GLU A 76 -9.79 9.33 9.06
CA GLU A 76 -9.56 8.83 7.71
C GLU A 76 -9.63 9.98 6.69
N VAL A 77 -8.70 9.97 5.74
CA VAL A 77 -8.76 10.80 4.54
C VAL A 77 -9.77 10.17 3.58
N PRO A 78 -10.88 10.85 3.27
CA PRO A 78 -11.96 10.27 2.49
C PRO A 78 -11.47 9.69 1.16
N ASN A 79 -11.96 8.50 0.84
CA ASN A 79 -11.75 7.83 -0.44
C ASN A 79 -10.27 7.58 -0.82
N ALA A 80 -9.30 7.63 0.08
CA ALA A 80 -7.89 7.54 -0.31
C ALA A 80 -7.54 6.26 -1.10
N PHE A 81 -8.06 5.10 -0.67
CA PHE A 81 -7.85 3.81 -1.34
C PHE A 81 -9.14 3.20 -1.92
N ASP A 82 -10.23 3.96 -2.01
CA ASP A 82 -11.54 3.53 -2.54
C ASP A 82 -12.04 2.18 -1.99
N GLY A 83 -11.82 1.92 -0.69
CA GLY A 83 -12.25 0.68 -0.05
C GLY A 83 -11.47 -0.57 -0.46
N LEU A 84 -10.25 -0.43 -1.00
CA LEU A 84 -9.37 -1.56 -1.32
C LEU A 84 -9.24 -2.51 -0.12
N ILE A 85 -9.52 -3.78 -0.35
CA ILE A 85 -9.20 -4.90 0.55
C ILE A 85 -8.16 -5.75 -0.17
N ILE A 86 -7.03 -6.05 0.50
CA ILE A 86 -6.03 -6.95 -0.07
C ILE A 86 -6.58 -8.38 0.04
N PRO A 87 -6.67 -9.13 -1.07
CA PRO A 87 -7.20 -10.49 -1.05
C PRO A 87 -6.37 -11.43 -0.18
N ASP A 88 -7.03 -12.33 0.55
CA ASP A 88 -6.38 -13.26 1.48
C ASP A 88 -5.38 -14.21 0.81
N ASP A 89 -5.67 -14.68 -0.40
CA ASP A 89 -4.77 -15.53 -1.17
C ASP A 89 -3.49 -14.78 -1.62
N LEU A 90 -3.59 -13.47 -1.85
CA LEU A 90 -2.43 -12.61 -2.05
C LEU A 90 -1.66 -12.43 -0.73
N LEU A 91 -2.36 -12.22 0.38
CA LEU A 91 -1.77 -12.10 1.72
C LEU A 91 -1.14 -13.42 2.25
N GLN A 92 -1.47 -14.55 1.65
CA GLN A 92 -0.96 -15.87 2.05
C GLN A 92 -0.08 -16.52 0.98
N SER A 93 0.24 -15.79 -0.08
CA SER A 93 1.09 -16.31 -1.16
C SER A 93 2.44 -16.78 -0.61
N PRO A 94 2.86 -18.03 -0.86
CA PRO A 94 4.20 -18.49 -0.53
C PRO A 94 5.26 -17.64 -1.23
N GLY A 95 6.47 -17.49 -0.66
CA GLY A 95 7.52 -16.65 -1.25
C GLY A 95 7.56 -15.20 -0.76
N ALA A 96 6.87 -14.92 0.35
CA ALA A 96 6.88 -13.66 1.09
C ALA A 96 6.47 -12.42 0.26
N PRO A 97 5.16 -12.23 -0.02
CA PRO A 97 4.67 -10.98 -0.57
C PRO A 97 5.13 -9.82 0.33
N SER A 98 5.65 -8.80 -0.31
CA SER A 98 6.01 -7.56 0.35
C SER A 98 5.16 -6.42 -0.17
N PHE A 99 4.64 -5.60 0.72
CA PHE A 99 3.81 -4.46 0.38
C PHE A 99 4.59 -3.18 0.61
N GLU A 100 4.71 -2.38 -0.45
CA GLU A 100 5.21 -1.03 -0.33
C GLU A 100 4.02 -0.07 -0.31
N VAL A 101 4.01 0.85 0.65
CA VAL A 101 2.98 1.90 0.73
C VAL A 101 3.61 3.27 0.76
N ARG A 102 2.95 4.22 0.12
CA ARG A 102 3.40 5.61 0.04
C ARG A 102 2.21 6.55 0.18
N ALA A 103 2.39 7.64 0.91
CA ALA A 103 1.49 8.78 0.87
C ALA A 103 2.26 10.08 1.06
N GLN A 104 1.74 11.14 0.46
CA GLN A 104 2.27 12.48 0.65
C GLN A 104 1.13 13.48 0.83
N GLY A 105 1.32 14.39 1.78
CA GLY A 105 0.48 15.56 1.96
C GLY A 105 1.31 16.75 2.39
N ARG A 106 0.69 17.92 2.35
CA ARG A 106 1.27 19.17 2.83
C ARG A 106 0.40 19.76 3.93
N ARG A 107 0.98 20.03 5.08
CA ARG A 107 0.42 20.87 6.14
C ARG A 107 0.51 22.34 5.72
N ASN A 108 -0.59 23.07 5.84
CA ASN A 108 -0.74 24.48 5.49
C ASN A 108 -1.28 25.26 6.69
N GLY A 109 -1.04 26.57 6.72
CA GLY A 109 -1.45 27.45 7.82
C GLY A 109 -0.41 27.57 8.92
N THR A 110 -0.86 27.77 10.16
CA THR A 110 0.02 27.91 11.32
C THR A 110 0.42 26.55 11.84
N LEU A 111 1.58 26.06 11.40
CA LEU A 111 2.09 24.76 11.85
C LEU A 111 2.33 24.77 13.35
N SER A 112 1.74 23.81 14.07
CA SER A 112 1.86 23.72 15.52
C SER A 112 2.76 22.55 15.94
N ALA A 113 3.60 22.80 16.94
CA ALA A 113 4.36 21.77 17.66
C ALA A 113 3.67 21.33 18.97
N ALA A 114 2.44 21.81 19.24
CA ALA A 114 1.72 21.48 20.46
C ALA A 114 1.33 19.99 20.54
N GLN A 115 1.08 19.35 19.39
CA GLN A 115 0.81 17.93 19.28
C GLN A 115 1.56 17.33 18.09
N GLN A 116 1.64 15.99 18.08
CA GLN A 116 2.21 15.28 16.95
C GLN A 116 1.24 15.33 15.77
N TYR A 117 1.66 15.93 14.65
CA TYR A 117 1.01 15.66 13.38
C TYR A 117 1.19 14.19 13.03
N GLN A 118 0.27 13.63 12.25
CA GLN A 118 0.35 12.24 11.86
C GLN A 118 -0.17 12.06 10.43
N LEU A 119 0.55 11.26 9.66
CA LEU A 119 0.10 10.70 8.38
C LEU A 119 0.40 9.20 8.41
N SER A 120 -0.61 8.35 8.27
CA SER A 120 -0.41 6.89 8.34
C SER A 120 -1.29 6.11 7.39
N ILE A 121 -0.76 5.02 6.85
CA ILE A 121 -1.46 4.07 5.98
C ILE A 121 -1.61 2.75 6.73
N GLY A 122 -2.80 2.19 6.77
CA GLY A 122 -3.09 1.00 7.56
C GLY A 122 -4.51 0.49 7.36
N THR A 123 -4.82 -0.67 7.93
CA THR A 123 -6.22 -1.10 8.11
C THR A 123 -6.84 -0.52 9.38
N ALA A 124 -6.00 -0.03 10.27
CA ALA A 124 -6.37 0.65 11.49
C ALA A 124 -5.35 1.75 11.82
N ALA A 125 -5.78 2.68 12.67
CA ALA A 125 -5.00 3.88 13.01
C ALA A 125 -3.75 3.60 13.89
N SER A 126 -3.62 2.45 14.54
CA SER A 126 -2.58 2.22 15.56
C SER A 126 -1.95 0.81 15.61
N ASN A 127 -2.65 -0.26 15.22
CA ASN A 127 -2.19 -1.65 15.41
C ASN A 127 -1.96 -2.43 14.10
N ALA A 128 -2.26 -1.83 12.95
CA ALA A 128 -2.14 -2.46 11.64
C ALA A 128 -1.74 -1.41 10.59
N VAL A 129 -0.56 -0.83 10.83
CA VAL A 129 -0.04 0.32 10.09
C VAL A 129 1.08 -0.16 9.17
N PHE A 130 0.92 0.05 7.87
CA PHE A 130 1.96 -0.20 6.86
C PHE A 130 2.97 0.94 6.80
N ALA A 131 2.56 2.18 7.07
CA ALA A 131 3.44 3.35 7.11
C ALA A 131 2.93 4.44 8.05
N LEU A 132 3.84 5.16 8.69
CA LEU A 132 3.59 6.21 9.66
C LEU A 132 4.68 7.29 9.53
N SER A 133 4.24 8.53 9.42
CA SER A 133 5.05 9.70 9.71
C SER A 133 4.37 10.49 10.82
N SER A 134 5.08 10.70 11.93
CA SER A 134 4.58 11.44 13.08
C SER A 134 5.70 12.22 13.74
N ALA A 135 5.48 13.51 13.98
CA ALA A 135 6.36 14.37 14.77
C ALA A 135 5.60 15.57 15.33
N ALA A 136 6.12 16.19 16.39
CA ALA A 136 5.63 17.46 16.90
C ALA A 136 6.58 18.58 16.42
N ASP A 137 6.25 19.23 15.31
CA ASP A 137 7.11 20.24 14.66
C ASP A 137 6.27 21.34 13.99
N SER A 138 6.72 22.58 14.15
CA SER A 138 6.17 23.80 13.57
C SER A 138 7.05 24.42 12.48
N GLY A 139 8.22 23.85 12.20
CA GLY A 139 9.15 24.33 11.17
C GLY A 139 8.59 24.15 9.77
N ALA A 140 8.84 25.11 8.87
CA ALA A 140 8.40 25.04 7.47
C ALA A 140 8.94 23.80 6.72
N GLY A 141 10.07 23.23 7.14
CA GLY A 141 10.61 21.98 6.61
C GLY A 141 9.72 20.76 6.89
N SER A 142 8.87 20.83 7.93
CA SER A 142 7.88 19.79 8.28
C SER A 142 6.53 19.97 7.57
N ALA A 143 6.41 20.99 6.71
CA ALA A 143 5.17 21.27 5.99
C ALA A 143 4.85 20.16 4.98
N VAL A 144 5.84 19.58 4.30
CA VAL A 144 5.63 18.45 3.40
C VAL A 144 5.91 17.16 4.14
N VAL A 145 4.88 16.34 4.32
CA VAL A 145 4.96 15.09 5.07
C VAL A 145 4.82 13.92 4.11
N ARG A 146 5.69 12.92 4.27
CA ARG A 146 5.67 11.68 3.51
C ARG A 146 5.59 10.51 4.48
N ALA A 147 4.65 9.62 4.25
CA ALA A 147 4.61 8.31 4.89
C ALA A 147 5.11 7.28 3.88
N TYR A 148 6.07 6.46 4.30
CA TYR A 148 6.62 5.35 3.55
C TYR A 148 6.71 4.13 4.46
N GLY A 149 6.49 2.95 3.90
CA GLY A 149 6.75 1.71 4.61
C GLY A 149 6.82 0.53 3.67
N TYR A 150 7.68 -0.41 4.02
CA TYR A 150 7.83 -1.69 3.36
C TYR A 150 7.48 -2.78 4.36
N THR A 151 6.49 -3.60 4.00
CA THR A 151 5.89 -4.59 4.90
C THR A 151 6.03 -5.97 4.28
N THR A 152 6.87 -6.83 4.86
CA THR A 152 7.19 -8.15 4.33
C THR A 152 6.54 -9.24 5.16
N GLN A 153 6.01 -10.27 4.51
CA GLN A 153 5.52 -11.46 5.18
C GLN A 153 6.69 -12.22 5.84
N ILE A 154 6.60 -12.51 7.13
CA ILE A 154 7.67 -13.18 7.91
C ILE A 154 7.30 -14.61 8.33
N THR A 155 6.07 -15.03 8.09
CA THR A 155 5.59 -16.39 8.40
C THR A 155 4.67 -16.88 7.28
N SER A 156 4.66 -18.20 7.04
CA SER A 156 3.77 -18.81 6.05
C SER A 156 2.28 -18.68 6.38
N SER A 157 1.93 -18.34 7.62
CA SER A 157 0.56 -18.04 8.06
C SER A 157 0.12 -16.59 7.79
N GLY A 158 0.96 -15.76 7.19
CA GLY A 158 0.59 -14.39 6.82
C GLY A 158 0.78 -13.34 7.92
N ASN A 159 1.68 -13.55 8.89
CA ASN A 159 2.13 -12.43 9.72
C ASN A 159 3.17 -11.60 8.99
N TYR A 160 3.10 -10.30 9.19
CA TYR A 160 3.90 -9.31 8.48
C TYR A 160 4.73 -8.49 9.43
N GLN A 161 5.85 -8.03 8.93
CA GLN A 161 6.69 -7.07 9.61
C GLN A 161 6.83 -5.80 8.76
N THR A 162 6.71 -4.63 9.39
CA THR A 162 6.77 -3.35 8.71
C THR A 162 7.98 -2.52 9.12
N SER A 163 8.64 -1.88 8.16
CA SER A 163 9.64 -0.82 8.40
C SER A 163 9.00 0.56 8.53
N GLY A 164 7.70 0.69 8.27
CA GLY A 164 6.99 1.95 8.15
C GLY A 164 6.66 2.64 9.47
N ILE A 165 7.26 2.26 10.60
CA ILE A 165 7.02 2.90 11.91
C ILE A 165 8.30 3.50 12.49
N ASN A 166 8.16 4.61 13.20
CA ASN A 166 9.28 5.27 13.88
C ASN A 166 9.98 4.29 14.85
N GLY A 167 11.31 4.15 14.70
CA GLY A 167 12.13 3.30 15.57
C GLY A 167 12.62 1.99 14.96
N PHE A 168 12.32 1.70 13.68
CA PHE A 168 12.88 0.54 12.99
C PHE A 168 14.42 0.60 12.92
N GLN A 169 15.10 -0.50 13.27
CA GLN A 169 16.55 -0.68 13.14
C GLN A 169 16.86 -2.08 12.60
N ASP A 170 17.82 -2.18 11.66
CA ASP A 170 18.26 -3.44 11.04
C ASP A 170 19.03 -4.39 12.01
N GLY A 171 19.29 -3.97 13.25
CA GLY A 171 20.23 -4.59 14.19
C GLY A 171 19.71 -5.73 15.08
N GLY A 172 18.56 -6.34 14.79
CA GLY A 172 18.16 -7.60 15.44
C GLY A 172 17.32 -7.50 16.73
N VAL A 173 16.85 -6.32 17.10
CA VAL A 173 15.66 -6.15 17.97
C VAL A 173 14.69 -5.31 17.16
N MET A 174 13.48 -5.83 16.89
CA MET A 174 12.49 -5.18 16.03
C MET A 174 11.37 -4.53 16.86
N PRO A 175 11.56 -3.33 17.45
CA PRO A 175 10.44 -2.51 17.91
C PRO A 175 9.75 -1.95 16.65
N GLY A 176 8.77 -2.69 16.13
CA GLY A 176 8.49 -2.69 14.69
C GLY A 176 7.21 -3.40 14.26
N GLY A 177 6.15 -3.36 15.07
CA GLY A 177 4.77 -3.71 14.73
C GLY A 177 4.56 -4.94 13.82
N THR A 178 4.65 -6.16 14.37
CA THR A 178 4.11 -7.32 13.67
C THR A 178 2.63 -7.09 13.37
N ILE A 179 2.28 -7.07 12.08
CA ILE A 179 0.88 -7.00 11.66
C ILE A 179 0.41 -8.44 11.51
N LEU A 180 -0.53 -8.85 12.37
CA LEU A 180 -1.14 -10.17 12.30
C LEU A 180 -2.01 -10.28 11.06
N PHE A 181 -2.06 -11.45 10.44
CA PHE A 181 -2.93 -11.72 9.29
C PHE A 181 -4.38 -11.28 9.55
N ALA A 182 -4.91 -11.56 10.74
CA ALA A 182 -6.28 -11.21 11.14
C ALA A 182 -6.56 -9.70 11.16
N ASN A 183 -5.53 -8.86 11.26
CA ASN A 183 -5.67 -7.41 11.19
C ASN A 183 -5.69 -6.89 9.73
N LEU A 184 -5.37 -7.74 8.75
CA LEU A 184 -5.37 -7.42 7.32
C LEU A 184 -6.53 -8.08 6.58
N SER A 185 -6.79 -9.35 6.89
CA SER A 185 -7.81 -10.16 6.23
C SER A 185 -9.20 -9.50 6.32
N GLY A 186 -9.81 -9.30 5.14
CA GLY A 186 -11.11 -8.64 5.00
C GLY A 186 -11.15 -7.17 5.42
N GLN A 187 -10.02 -6.56 5.79
CA GLN A 187 -9.95 -5.17 6.23
C GLN A 187 -9.61 -4.23 5.09
N GLN A 188 -10.21 -3.04 5.11
CA GLN A 188 -9.94 -1.99 4.13
C GLN A 188 -8.63 -1.28 4.44
N ILE A 189 -7.83 -1.03 3.41
CA ILE A 189 -6.68 -0.13 3.48
C ILE A 189 -7.17 1.32 3.51
N ARG A 190 -6.63 2.12 4.43
CA ARG A 190 -7.03 3.50 4.70
C ARG A 190 -5.81 4.40 4.86
N LEU A 191 -6.01 5.67 4.55
CA LEU A 191 -5.08 6.76 4.88
C LEU A 191 -5.68 7.54 6.05
N TYR A 192 -4.88 7.79 7.08
CA TYR A 192 -5.26 8.59 8.23
C TYR A 192 -4.38 9.84 8.33
N ALA A 193 -4.98 10.96 8.73
CA ALA A 193 -4.28 12.21 8.96
C ALA A 193 -4.68 12.84 10.29
N ARG A 194 -3.73 13.56 10.90
CA ARG A 194 -3.93 14.43 12.07
C ARG A 194 -3.02 15.65 11.96
N ASN A 195 -3.56 16.81 12.28
CA ASN A 195 -2.84 18.07 12.42
C ASN A 195 -1.95 18.08 13.67
N GLY A 196 -0.92 18.94 13.67
CA GLY A 196 -0.25 19.34 14.91
C GLY A 196 -1.11 20.28 15.77
N SER A 197 -2.01 21.05 15.14
CA SER A 197 -2.95 21.93 15.83
C SER A 197 -4.37 21.37 15.91
N THR A 198 -5.02 21.51 17.07
CA THR A 198 -6.41 21.09 17.30
C THR A 198 -7.45 22.15 16.94
N ASP A 199 -7.04 23.39 16.70
CA ASP A 199 -7.91 24.55 16.49
C ASP A 199 -8.24 24.85 15.01
N SER A 200 -7.90 23.94 14.10
CA SER A 200 -8.07 24.08 12.64
C SER A 200 -7.26 25.22 11.97
N SER A 201 -6.34 25.87 12.68
CA SER A 201 -5.38 26.83 12.07
C SER A 201 -4.36 26.16 11.14
N GLU A 202 -4.27 24.83 11.23
CA GLU A 202 -3.50 23.96 10.36
C GLU A 202 -4.46 23.10 9.53
N THR A 203 -4.17 22.92 8.24
CA THR A 203 -4.92 22.05 7.34
C THR A 203 -3.97 21.16 6.55
N TRP A 204 -4.49 20.06 6.00
CA TRP A 204 -3.78 19.25 5.03
C TRP A 204 -4.25 19.57 3.62
N ALA A 205 -3.31 19.55 2.67
CA ALA A 205 -3.56 19.35 1.25
C ALA A 205 -2.90 18.03 0.85
N MET A 206 -3.72 17.01 0.55
CA MET A 206 -3.21 15.69 0.18
C MET A 206 -2.77 15.68 -1.28
N HIS A 207 -1.73 14.91 -1.60
CA HIS A 207 -1.22 14.84 -2.97
C HIS A 207 -1.53 13.48 -3.60
N PHE A 208 -1.07 12.40 -2.95
CA PHE A 208 -1.31 11.06 -3.46
C PHE A 208 -1.19 10.02 -2.35
N CYS A 209 -1.71 8.84 -2.63
CA CYS A 209 -1.38 7.61 -1.94
C CYS A 209 -1.24 6.44 -2.93
N GLU A 210 -0.48 5.43 -2.52
CA GLU A 210 -0.16 4.26 -3.31
C GLU A 210 0.09 3.04 -2.42
N ILE A 211 -0.31 1.87 -2.90
CA ILE A 211 0.09 0.57 -2.37
C ILE A 211 0.45 -0.35 -3.53
N SER A 212 1.63 -0.94 -3.44
CA SER A 212 2.19 -1.90 -4.38
C SER A 212 2.51 -3.21 -3.69
N VAL A 213 2.51 -4.30 -4.45
CA VAL A 213 2.97 -5.62 -4.01
C VAL A 213 4.20 -6.03 -4.81
N HIS A 214 5.15 -6.65 -4.11
CA HIS A 214 6.42 -7.14 -4.61
C HIS A 214 6.59 -8.63 -4.30
N PHE A 215 7.25 -9.35 -5.21
CA PHE A 215 7.57 -10.78 -5.12
C PHE A 215 9.01 -11.07 -5.52
#